data_AF-A0A971E1U6-F1
#
_entry.id   AF-A0A971E1U6-F1
#
_cell.length_a   1.000
_cell.length_b   1.000
_cell.length_c   1.000
_cell.angle_alpha   90.00
_cell.angle_beta   90.00
_cell.angle_gamma   90.00
#
_symmetry.space_group_name_H-M   'P 1'
#
loop_
_entity.id
_entity.type
_entity.pdbx_description
1 polymer ?
#
loop_
_entity_poly.entity_id
_entity_poly.type
_entity_poly.pdbx_seq_one_letter_code
_entity_poly.pdbx_strand_id
1 'polypeptide(L)'
;MEKKTKKDTISFKQILMGNVLLNAQVIKWMPVAIFLAFMGILMISSRFRGEKVIRKMAEMQDSVRELRSESSMIESELMMLTKYSTIQRQVEKRGLGLKISGQPPVKIEVSD
;
A
#
# COMPACT_ATOMS: atom_id res chain seq x y z
N MET A 1 -35.46 43.56 -49.43
CA MET A 1 -36.11 42.64 -48.46
C MET A 1 -35.12 41.53 -48.13
N GLU A 2 -34.36 41.69 -47.05
CA GLU A 2 -33.33 40.75 -46.63
C GLU A 2 -33.99 39.68 -45.71
N LYS A 3 -34.17 38.46 -46.22
CA LYS A 3 -34.62 37.32 -45.40
C LYS A 3 -33.40 36.73 -44.70
N LYS A 4 -33.19 37.10 -43.43
CA LYS A 4 -32.12 36.53 -42.59
C LYS A 4 -32.36 35.05 -42.32
N THR A 5 -31.38 34.24 -42.72
CA THR A 5 -31.25 32.81 -42.43
C THR A 5 -31.03 32.60 -40.94
N LYS A 6 -32.00 31.96 -40.28
CA LYS A 6 -31.91 31.61 -38.86
C LYS A 6 -30.95 30.43 -38.73
N LYS A 7 -29.78 30.72 -38.15
CA LYS A 7 -28.71 29.74 -37.88
C LYS A 7 -29.20 28.77 -36.81
N ASP A 8 -29.43 27.51 -37.19
CA ASP A 8 -29.82 26.43 -36.30
C ASP A 8 -28.69 26.12 -35.32
N THR A 9 -28.73 26.77 -34.16
CA THR A 9 -27.93 26.37 -33.01
C THR A 9 -28.52 25.07 -32.48
N ILE A 10 -27.74 23.98 -32.57
CA ILE A 10 -28.07 22.66 -32.02
C ILE A 10 -28.37 22.85 -30.53
N SER A 11 -29.66 22.84 -30.20
CA SER A 11 -30.16 23.42 -28.96
C SER A 11 -30.35 22.33 -27.91
N PHE A 12 -29.62 22.43 -26.80
CA PHE A 12 -29.86 21.67 -25.56
C PHE A 12 -31.34 21.62 -25.16
N LYS A 13 -32.11 22.65 -25.52
CA LYS A 13 -33.56 22.73 -25.30
C LYS A 13 -34.32 21.64 -26.07
N GLN A 14 -33.88 21.26 -27.27
CA GLN A 14 -34.50 20.19 -28.06
C GLN A 14 -34.16 18.80 -27.52
N ILE A 15 -32.97 18.64 -26.94
CA ILE A 15 -32.57 17.40 -26.23
C ILE A 15 -33.42 17.24 -24.96
N LEU A 16 -33.61 18.32 -24.19
CA LEU A 16 -34.41 18.32 -22.97
C LEU A 16 -35.92 18.18 -23.24
N MET A 17 -36.42 18.71 -24.36
CA MET A 17 -37.82 18.57 -24.79
C MET A 17 -38.15 17.19 -25.39
N GLY A 18 -37.19 16.25 -25.48
CA GLY A 18 -37.45 14.87 -25.88
C GLY A 18 -37.65 14.64 -27.38
N ASN A 19 -37.65 15.70 -28.21
CA ASN A 19 -37.78 15.56 -29.67
C ASN A 19 -36.61 14.77 -30.28
N VAL A 20 -35.43 14.80 -29.64
CA VAL A 20 -34.25 14.01 -30.06
C VAL A 20 -34.42 12.51 -29.75
N LEU A 21 -35.19 12.16 -28.72
CA LEU A 21 -35.43 10.77 -28.31
C LEU A 21 -36.42 10.04 -29.23
N LEU A 22 -37.25 10.79 -29.97
CA LEU A 22 -38.23 10.27 -30.93
C LEU A 22 -37.61 9.92 -32.30
N ASN A 23 -36.33 10.24 -32.52
CA ASN A 23 -35.64 9.86 -33.74
C ASN A 23 -35.42 8.34 -33.78
N ALA A 24 -35.87 7.68 -34.86
CA ALA A 24 -35.75 6.23 -35.04
C ALA A 24 -34.31 5.71 -34.90
N GLN A 25 -33.31 6.52 -35.26
CA GLN A 25 -31.90 6.20 -35.06
C GLN A 25 -31.53 6.19 -33.57
N VAL A 26 -31.94 7.19 -32.79
CA VAL A 26 -31.60 7.30 -31.36
C VAL A 26 -32.23 6.16 -30.56
N ILE A 27 -33.48 5.79 -30.89
CA ILE A 27 -34.17 4.65 -30.29
C ILE A 27 -33.39 3.34 -30.50
N LYS A 28 -32.79 3.15 -31.69
CA LYS A 28 -31.96 1.97 -31.99
C LYS A 28 -30.70 1.88 -31.12
N TRP A 29 -30.07 3.01 -30.78
CA TRP A 29 -28.85 3.05 -29.96
C TRP A 29 -29.10 3.23 -28.46
N MET A 30 -30.33 3.53 -28.05
CA MET A 30 -30.75 3.70 -26.65
C MET A 30 -30.34 2.54 -25.72
N PRO A 31 -30.53 1.25 -26.06
CA PRO A 31 -30.09 0.15 -25.19
C PRO A 31 -28.56 0.09 -25.04
N VAL A 32 -27.79 0.49 -26.07
CA VAL A 32 -26.33 0.57 -26.01
C VAL A 32 -25.88 1.70 -25.06
N ALA A 33 -26.56 2.85 -25.08
CA ALA A 33 -26.27 3.95 -24.18
C ALA A 33 -26.53 3.58 -22.70
N ILE A 34 -27.63 2.87 -22.43
CA ILE A 34 -27.95 2.36 -21.08
C ILE A 34 -26.90 1.34 -20.64
N PHE A 35 -26.48 0.44 -21.54
CA PHE A 35 -25.42 -0.52 -21.27
C PHE A 35 -24.08 0.16 -20.91
N LEU A 36 -23.71 1.22 -21.63
CA LEU A 36 -22.52 2.02 -21.34
C LEU A 36 -22.61 2.75 -19.99
N ALA A 37 -23.76 3.32 -19.68
CA ALA A 37 -24.00 3.95 -18.37
C ALA A 37 -23.88 2.93 -17.23
N PHE A 38 -24.45 1.74 -17.41
CA PHE A 38 -24.32 0.64 -16.46
C PHE A 38 -22.86 0.18 -16.29
N MET A 39 -22.11 0.04 -17.39
CA MET A 39 -20.67 -0.24 -17.36
C MET A 39 -19.90 0.83 -16.60
N GLY A 40 -20.21 2.12 -16.81
CA GLY A 40 -19.61 3.22 -16.07
C GLY A 40 -19.80 3.08 -14.56
N ILE A 41 -21.02 2.75 -14.12
CA ILE A 41 -21.32 2.51 -12.69
C ILE A 41 -20.54 1.30 -12.17
N LEU A 42 -20.46 0.21 -12.94
CA LEU A 42 -19.67 -0.97 -12.56
C LEU A 42 -18.19 -0.67 -12.43
N MET A 43 -17.62 0.13 -13.33
CA MET A 43 -16.22 0.54 -13.29
C MET A 43 -15.91 1.38 -12.06
N ILE A 44 -16.77 2.36 -11.74
CA ILE A 44 -16.64 3.17 -10.52
C ILE A 44 -16.71 2.27 -9.28
N SER A 45 -17.70 1.37 -9.23
CA SER A 45 -17.84 0.39 -8.14
C SER A 45 -16.62 -0.51 -7.98
N SER A 46 -16.03 -0.95 -9.09
CA SER A 46 -14.82 -1.78 -9.10
C SER A 46 -13.60 -1.04 -8.55
N ARG A 47 -13.45 0.23 -8.94
CA ARG A 47 -12.35 1.09 -8.47
C ARG A 47 -12.33 1.24 -6.95
N PHE A 48 -13.49 1.44 -6.33
CA PHE A 48 -13.61 1.53 -4.87
C PHE A 48 -13.21 0.25 -4.13
N ARG A 49 -13.36 -0.93 -4.75
CA ARG A 49 -12.92 -2.20 -4.15
C ARG A 49 -11.39 -2.33 -4.18
N GLY A 50 -10.76 -1.96 -5.28
CA GLY A 50 -9.29 -1.99 -5.41
C GLY A 50 -8.59 -1.09 -4.40
N GLU A 51 -9.09 0.13 -4.21
CA GLU A 51 -8.50 1.10 -3.28
C GLU A 51 -8.50 0.61 -1.82
N LYS A 52 -9.58 -0.05 -1.38
CA LYS A 52 -9.67 -0.65 -0.04
C LYS A 52 -8.67 -1.80 0.15
N VAL A 53 -8.45 -2.62 -0.88
CA VAL A 53 -7.50 -3.74 -0.83
C VAL A 53 -6.07 -3.22 -0.76
N ILE A 54 -5.74 -2.21 -1.56
CA ILE A 54 -4.41 -1.58 -1.56
C ILE A 54 -4.09 -0.98 -0.19
N ARG A 55 -5.05 -0.29 0.45
CA ARG A 55 -4.83 0.26 1.79
C ARG A 55 -4.59 -0.81 2.85
N LYS A 56 -5.39 -1.89 2.82
CA LYS A 56 -5.20 -3.04 3.73
C LYS A 56 -3.86 -3.72 3.51
N MET A 57 -3.41 -3.84 2.25
CA MET A 57 -2.09 -4.38 1.92
C MET A 57 -0.98 -3.51 2.50
N ALA A 58 -1.09 -2.19 2.42
CA ALA A 58 -0.12 -1.27 3.03
C ALA A 58 -0.06 -1.42 4.56
N GLU A 59 -1.21 -1.44 5.24
CA GLU A 59 -1.29 -1.65 6.70
C GLU A 59 -0.66 -3.00 7.12
N MET A 60 -0.93 -4.08 6.38
CA MET A 60 -0.32 -5.40 6.64
C MET A 60 1.19 -5.40 6.40
N GLN A 61 1.67 -4.70 5.37
CA GLN A 61 3.09 -4.59 5.05
C GLN A 61 3.86 -3.84 6.15
N ASP A 62 3.27 -2.78 6.70
CA ASP A 62 3.83 -2.01 7.82
C ASP A 62 3.92 -2.87 9.08
N SER A 63 2.89 -3.68 9.35
CA SER A 63 2.89 -4.63 10.47
C SER A 63 4.07 -5.62 10.37
N VAL A 64 4.28 -6.21 9.20
CA VAL A 64 5.40 -7.15 8.96
C VAL A 64 6.74 -6.45 9.13
N ARG A 65 6.85 -5.18 8.70
CA ARG A 65 8.07 -4.38 8.87
C ARG A 65 8.37 -4.10 10.34
N GLU A 66 7.34 -3.79 11.13
CA GLU A 66 7.46 -3.57 12.57
C GLU A 66 7.94 -4.83 13.29
N LEU A 67 7.30 -5.98 13.06
CA LEU A 67 7.75 -7.26 13.65
C LEU A 67 9.20 -7.62 13.25
N ARG A 68 9.58 -7.32 12.01
CA ARG A 68 10.97 -7.55 11.56
C ARG A 68 11.96 -6.63 12.29
N SER A 69 11.59 -5.37 12.50
CA SER A 69 12.39 -4.42 13.28
C SER A 69 12.52 -4.88 14.73
N GLU A 70 11.43 -5.37 15.33
CA GLU A 70 11.43 -5.89 16.70
C GLU A 70 12.37 -7.09 16.84
N SER A 71 12.32 -8.05 15.91
CA SER A 71 13.25 -9.19 15.92
C SER A 71 14.73 -8.76 15.81
N SER A 72 15.01 -7.76 14.98
CA SER A 72 16.37 -7.21 14.83
C SER A 72 16.84 -6.45 16.07
N MET A 73 15.92 -5.75 16.74
CA MET A 73 16.20 -5.08 18.01
C MET A 73 16.51 -6.08 19.12
N ILE A 74 15.73 -7.16 19.25
CA ILE A 74 15.94 -8.21 20.26
C ILE A 74 17.30 -8.87 20.06
N GLU A 75 17.66 -9.19 18.82
CA GLU A 75 18.98 -9.75 18.50
C GLU A 75 20.11 -8.76 18.87
N SER A 76 19.93 -7.48 18.55
CA SER A 76 20.89 -6.43 18.89
C SER A 76 21.03 -6.22 20.40
N GLU A 77 19.93 -6.29 21.15
CA GLU A 77 19.94 -6.19 22.62
C GLU A 77 20.67 -7.38 23.24
N LEU A 78 20.39 -8.60 22.78
CA LEU A 78 21.10 -9.79 23.21
C LEU A 78 22.60 -9.69 22.91
N MET A 79 22.96 -9.19 21.72
CA MET A 79 24.35 -8.97 21.32
C MET A 79 25.03 -7.91 22.21
N MET A 80 24.30 -6.87 22.63
CA MET A 80 24.82 -5.83 23.52
C MET A 80 25.04 -6.37 24.95
N LEU A 81 24.14 -7.22 25.44
CA LEU A 81 24.24 -7.87 26.75
C LEU A 81 25.39 -8.88 26.80
N THR A 82 25.60 -9.62 25.71
CA THR A 82 26.68 -10.62 25.60
C THR A 82 28.02 -10.02 25.21
N LYS A 83 28.08 -8.73 24.85
CA LYS A 83 29.31 -8.04 24.46
C LYS A 83 30.34 -8.07 25.60
N TYR A 84 31.57 -8.46 25.29
CA TYR A 84 32.69 -8.54 26.25
C TYR A 84 32.87 -7.27 27.10
N SER A 85 32.74 -6.09 26.50
CA SER A 85 32.83 -4.80 27.22
C SER A 85 31.71 -4.60 28.25
N THR A 86 30.50 -5.09 27.95
CA THR A 86 29.35 -5.00 28.86
C THR A 86 29.52 -5.96 30.03
N ILE A 87 29.97 -7.19 29.76
CA ILE A 87 30.27 -8.21 30.77
C ILE A 87 31.40 -7.71 31.68
N GLN A 88 32.49 -7.19 31.13
CA GLN A 88 33.59 -6.62 31.92
C GLN A 88 33.09 -5.53 32.87
N ARG A 89 32.29 -4.59 32.37
CA ARG A 89 31.72 -3.50 33.17
C ARG A 89 30.76 -4.01 34.26
N GLN A 90 30.00 -5.07 33.99
CA GLN A 90 29.14 -5.70 35.00
C GLN A 90 29.94 -6.44 36.08
N VAL A 91 31.01 -7.13 35.68
CA VAL A 91 31.93 -7.88 36.57
C VAL A 91 32.68 -6.92 37.50
N GLU A 92 33.18 -5.80 36.98
CA GLU A 92 33.83 -4.74 37.76
C GLU A 92 32.83 -4.09 38.74
N LYS A 93 31.61 -3.76 38.28
CA LYS A 93 30.54 -3.21 39.14
C LYS A 93 30.13 -4.15 40.27
N ARG A 94 30.18 -5.47 40.04
CA ARG A 94 29.83 -6.49 41.05
C ARG A 94 31.01 -6.86 41.96
N GLY A 95 32.20 -6.27 41.75
CA GLY A 95 33.38 -6.49 42.60
C GLY A 95 33.94 -7.91 42.54
N LEU A 96 33.66 -8.66 41.47
CA LEU A 96 33.97 -10.10 41.37
C LEU A 96 35.46 -10.41 41.15
N GLY A 97 36.31 -9.40 40.93
CA GLY A 97 37.77 -9.57 40.78
C GLY A 97 38.22 -10.37 39.55
N LEU A 98 37.30 -10.75 38.66
CA LEU A 98 37.57 -11.54 37.46
C LEU A 98 38.15 -10.65 36.35
N LYS A 99 39.35 -11.00 35.85
CA LYS A 99 39.97 -10.37 34.67
C LYS A 99 39.77 -11.27 33.45
N ILE A 100 39.25 -10.72 32.37
CA ILE A 100 39.03 -11.44 31.12
C ILE A 100 40.38 -11.69 30.45
N SER A 101 40.65 -12.93 30.02
CA SER A 101 41.87 -13.27 29.28
C SER A 101 41.87 -12.60 27.91
N GLY A 102 42.94 -11.87 27.59
CA GLY A 102 43.15 -11.24 26.28
C GLY A 102 43.69 -12.20 25.21
N GLN A 103 43.97 -13.45 25.57
CA GLN A 103 44.42 -14.48 24.64
C GLN A 103 43.24 -15.40 24.27
N PRO A 104 43.05 -15.70 22.98
CA PRO A 104 42.00 -16.61 22.53
C PRO A 104 42.21 -18.01 23.13
N PRO A 105 41.14 -18.72 23.50
CA PRO A 105 41.24 -20.06 24.08
C PRO A 105 41.84 -21.03 23.05
N VAL A 106 42.89 -21.75 23.46
CA VAL A 106 43.56 -22.74 22.61
C VAL A 106 42.85 -24.08 22.78
N LYS A 107 42.46 -24.71 21.66
CA LYS A 107 41.90 -26.06 21.68
C LYS A 107 43.00 -27.03 22.12
N ILE A 108 42.82 -27.65 23.27
CA ILE A 108 43.72 -28.70 23.75
C ILE A 108 43.30 -29.97 23.02
N GLU A 109 44.04 -30.36 21.98
CA GLU A 109 43.88 -31.68 21.37
C GLU A 109 44.68 -32.67 22.21
N VAL A 110 43.97 -33.53 22.95
CA VAL A 110 44.58 -34.67 23.63
C VAL A 110 44.93 -35.67 22.54
N SER A 111 46.21 -35.76 22.22
CA SER A 111 46.75 -36.89 21.47
C SER A 111 46.95 -38.02 22.49
N ASP A 112 46.23 -39.12 22.29
CA ASP A 112 46.48 -40.39 22.99
C ASP A 112 47.92 -40.90 22.76
#